data_AF-A0EA08-F1
#
_entry.id   AF-A0EA08-F1
#
_cell.length_a   1.000
_cell.length_b   1.000
_cell.length_c   1.000
_cell.angle_alpha   90.00
_cell.angle_beta   90.00
_cell.angle_gamma   90.00
#
_symmetry.space_group_name_H-M   'P 1'
#
loop_
_entity.id
_entity.type
_entity.pdbx_description
1 polymer ?
#
loop_
_entity_poly.entity_id
_entity_poly.type
_entity_poly.pdbx_seq_one_letter_code
_entity_poly.pdbx_strand_id
1 'polypeptide(L)'
;METEFTNLVEDAGVKKRILQEGQGEMPIDGSRCKILYKGTLEDGTVFDSSLDKESPYKYRIGKEELIKGLDIALKSMKVGEKAELKITPSYGYGDEGDSFKNVPKNANLTYEIELINFKQAKKKKWEMTPEEKHQEAINKRTKGTAAFKQQNFKEAEKIYKNALSYCTLTTDEGNELKASLQLNLSICCYQLEEYKDSLDYAKKALELKTNQQQKLKALYRKALANIKLAELEEALADLREAFKMDSTNSAVIEELSRVKQLLKEARMKEKEIYSKLFQQKLYDESEIEPKKIEIKEAKSEGSSCCDPNEKIEEETQPKPTVENKDGQIQEEKPEERDQPKGENQESNNKIVEESATSA
;
A
#
# COMPACT_ATOMS: atom_id res chain seq x y z
N MET A 1 -33.17 23.54 29.53
CA MET A 1 -33.71 23.56 28.16
C MET A 1 -34.16 22.14 27.89
N GLU A 2 -35.44 21.93 27.59
CA GLU A 2 -35.87 20.61 27.11
C GLU A 2 -35.18 20.36 25.76
N THR A 3 -34.44 19.26 25.65
CA THR A 3 -33.82 18.85 24.39
C THR A 3 -34.91 18.50 23.39
N GLU A 4 -34.86 19.05 22.17
CA GLU A 4 -35.85 18.75 21.13
C GLU A 4 -35.58 17.39 20.48
N PHE A 5 -36.62 16.82 19.85
CA PHE A 5 -36.47 15.60 19.06
C PHE A 5 -35.77 15.89 17.74
N THR A 6 -34.72 15.14 17.43
CA THR A 6 -34.01 15.14 16.15
C THR A 6 -34.46 13.96 15.29
N ASN A 7 -34.69 14.18 14.00
CA ASN A 7 -35.03 13.10 13.05
C ASN A 7 -33.76 12.32 12.71
N LEU A 8 -33.78 10.99 12.84
CA LEU A 8 -32.67 10.11 12.45
C LEU A 8 -32.81 9.56 11.03
N VAL A 9 -33.97 9.73 10.41
CA VAL A 9 -34.32 9.33 9.05
C VAL A 9 -35.13 10.44 8.38
N GLU A 10 -35.05 10.53 7.05
CA GLU A 10 -35.63 11.62 6.27
C GLU A 10 -37.17 11.73 6.41
N ASP A 11 -37.85 10.59 6.49
CA ASP A 11 -39.31 10.51 6.66
C ASP A 11 -39.78 10.76 8.10
N ALA A 12 -38.87 11.09 9.00
CA ALA A 12 -39.11 11.32 10.42
C ALA A 12 -39.74 10.12 11.17
N GLY A 13 -39.61 8.91 10.63
CA GLY A 13 -40.14 7.69 11.24
C GLY A 13 -39.37 7.20 12.48
N VAL A 14 -38.14 7.69 12.68
CA VAL A 14 -37.36 7.50 13.89
C VAL A 14 -36.86 8.86 14.37
N LYS A 15 -37.29 9.27 15.56
CA LYS A 15 -36.85 10.51 16.21
C LYS A 15 -36.15 10.19 17.50
N LYS A 16 -35.12 10.96 17.85
CA LYS A 16 -34.34 10.82 19.07
C LYS A 16 -34.28 12.12 19.84
N ARG A 17 -34.50 12.06 21.15
CA ARG A 17 -34.25 13.14 22.11
C ARG A 17 -33.21 12.66 23.12
N ILE A 18 -32.08 13.35 23.22
CA ILE A 18 -31.03 12.99 24.17
C ILE A 18 -31.45 13.44 25.56
N LEU A 19 -31.51 12.49 26.50
CA LEU A 19 -31.79 12.73 27.93
C LEU A 19 -30.48 12.88 28.72
N GLN A 20 -29.43 12.18 28.30
CA GLN A 20 -28.09 12.26 28.86
C GLN A 20 -27.07 12.05 27.74
N GLU A 21 -26.09 12.95 27.62
CA GLU A 21 -25.02 12.84 26.63
C GLU A 21 -24.09 11.66 26.93
N GLY A 22 -23.67 10.96 25.88
CA GLY A 22 -22.61 9.96 25.92
C GLY A 22 -21.28 10.49 25.37
N GLN A 23 -20.25 9.64 25.40
CA GLN A 23 -18.93 9.99 24.89
C GLN A 23 -18.32 8.91 24.00
N GLY A 24 -17.37 9.33 23.17
CA GLY A 24 -16.61 8.45 22.28
C GLY A 24 -17.30 8.14 20.96
N GLU A 25 -16.90 7.00 20.40
CA GLU A 25 -17.34 6.52 19.09
C GLU A 25 -18.77 5.97 19.11
N MET A 26 -19.38 5.90 17.94
CA MET A 26 -20.69 5.29 17.74
C MET A 26 -20.54 3.86 17.18
N PRO A 27 -21.44 2.93 17.56
CA PRO A 27 -21.39 1.57 17.05
C PRO A 27 -21.78 1.51 15.56
N ILE A 28 -21.09 0.66 14.79
CA ILE A 28 -21.46 0.34 13.39
C ILE A 28 -22.26 -0.97 13.28
N ASP A 29 -22.74 -1.26 12.07
CA ASP A 29 -23.42 -2.53 11.79
C ASP A 29 -22.55 -3.75 12.19
N GLY A 30 -23.19 -4.71 12.84
CA GLY A 30 -22.56 -5.91 13.37
C GLY A 30 -21.89 -5.75 14.75
N SER A 31 -21.79 -4.53 15.28
CA SER A 31 -21.27 -4.27 16.64
C SER A 31 -22.15 -4.95 17.69
N ARG A 32 -21.51 -5.37 18.79
CA ARG A 32 -22.22 -5.99 19.93
C ARG A 32 -22.41 -4.95 21.03
N CYS A 33 -23.63 -4.47 21.18
CA CYS A 33 -24.01 -3.47 22.18
C CYS A 33 -24.51 -4.15 23.46
N LYS A 34 -24.31 -3.47 24.58
CA LYS A 34 -24.98 -3.71 25.86
C LYS A 34 -25.89 -2.51 26.10
N ILE A 35 -27.17 -2.76 26.20
CA ILE A 35 -28.18 -1.70 26.29
C ILE A 35 -29.10 -1.93 27.48
N LEU A 36 -29.61 -0.84 28.03
CA LEU A 36 -30.84 -0.86 28.81
C LEU A 36 -31.93 -0.20 27.98
N TYR A 37 -33.13 -0.77 27.97
CA TYR A 37 -34.25 -0.18 27.26
C TYR A 37 -35.57 -0.46 27.95
N LYS A 38 -36.53 0.43 27.71
CA LYS A 38 -37.93 0.29 28.08
C LYS A 38 -38.79 0.83 26.95
N GLY A 39 -39.62 -0.04 26.37
CA GLY A 39 -40.56 0.28 25.30
C GLY A 39 -41.99 0.42 25.83
N THR A 40 -42.66 1.51 25.44
CA THR A 40 -44.04 1.80 25.81
C THR A 40 -44.90 2.16 24.60
N LEU A 41 -46.20 1.87 24.68
CA LEU A 41 -47.21 2.36 23.75
C LEU A 41 -47.56 3.82 24.06
N GLU A 42 -48.35 4.46 23.18
CA GLU A 42 -48.78 5.87 23.36
C GLU A 42 -49.61 6.10 24.63
N ASP A 43 -50.34 5.08 25.09
CA ASP A 43 -51.11 5.12 26.34
C ASP A 43 -50.25 4.92 27.60
N GLY A 44 -48.93 4.74 27.43
CA GLY A 44 -47.95 4.51 28.50
C GLY A 44 -47.78 3.05 28.91
N THR A 45 -48.54 2.11 28.32
CA THR A 45 -48.41 0.67 28.61
C THR A 45 -47.03 0.18 28.22
N VAL A 46 -46.31 -0.44 29.16
CA VAL A 46 -45.00 -1.05 28.92
C VAL A 46 -45.20 -2.40 28.24
N PHE A 47 -44.61 -2.59 27.06
CA PHE A 47 -44.73 -3.84 26.30
C PHE A 47 -43.42 -4.64 26.24
N ASP A 48 -42.26 -3.99 26.43
CA ASP A 48 -40.96 -4.66 26.47
C ASP A 48 -39.97 -3.86 27.33
N SER A 49 -39.08 -4.53 28.03
CA SER A 49 -38.12 -3.93 28.94
C SER A 49 -36.96 -4.88 29.18
N SER A 50 -35.73 -4.36 29.13
CA SER A 50 -34.54 -5.14 29.48
C SER A 50 -34.36 -5.28 30.98
N LEU A 51 -34.99 -4.40 31.78
CA LEU A 51 -34.85 -4.39 33.24
C LEU A 51 -35.57 -5.58 33.89
N ASP A 52 -36.59 -6.12 33.22
CA ASP A 52 -37.38 -7.26 33.69
C ASP A 52 -36.77 -8.61 33.28
N LYS A 53 -35.57 -8.61 32.68
CA LYS A 53 -34.90 -9.78 32.06
C LYS A 53 -33.39 -9.80 32.40
N GLU A 54 -32.57 -10.40 31.53
CA GLU A 54 -31.11 -10.30 31.57
C GLU A 54 -30.65 -8.87 31.25
N SER A 55 -30.24 -8.15 32.30
CA SER A 55 -29.75 -6.77 32.23
C SER A 55 -28.24 -6.71 32.47
N PRO A 56 -27.45 -5.99 31.64
CA PRO A 56 -27.86 -5.29 30.41
C PRO A 56 -28.06 -6.25 29.23
N TYR A 57 -29.03 -5.94 28.38
CA TYR A 57 -29.35 -6.75 27.20
C TYR A 57 -28.22 -6.68 26.18
N LYS A 58 -27.76 -7.84 25.71
CA LYS A 58 -26.70 -7.95 24.69
C LYS A 58 -27.35 -8.04 23.32
N TYR A 59 -27.04 -7.08 22.47
CA TYR A 59 -27.66 -6.93 21.16
C TYR A 59 -26.63 -6.81 20.06
N ARG A 60 -26.91 -7.36 18.87
CA ARG A 60 -26.06 -7.19 17.69
C ARG A 60 -26.77 -6.36 16.62
N ILE A 61 -26.24 -5.18 16.33
CA ILE A 61 -26.83 -4.25 15.34
C ILE A 61 -26.86 -4.90 13.95
N GLY A 62 -27.96 -4.71 13.21
CA GLY A 62 -28.09 -5.13 11.81
C GLY A 62 -28.31 -6.63 11.64
N LYS A 63 -28.83 -7.30 12.67
CA LYS A 63 -29.22 -8.72 12.62
C LYS A 63 -30.73 -8.93 12.72
N GLU A 64 -31.52 -7.85 12.70
CA GLU A 64 -32.99 -7.89 12.78
C GLU A 64 -33.50 -8.66 14.02
N GLU A 65 -32.70 -8.69 15.08
CA GLU A 65 -33.07 -9.29 16.37
C GLU A 65 -34.05 -8.39 17.15
N LEU A 66 -34.08 -7.09 16.84
CA LEU A 66 -35.02 -6.09 17.35
C LEU A 66 -35.59 -5.29 16.17
N ILE A 67 -36.54 -4.40 16.47
CA ILE A 67 -37.15 -3.51 15.48
C ILE A 67 -36.12 -2.58 14.81
N LYS A 68 -36.36 -2.23 13.54
CA LYS A 68 -35.45 -1.43 12.71
C LYS A 68 -35.11 -0.07 13.33
N GLY A 69 -36.06 0.54 14.03
CA GLY A 69 -35.87 1.84 14.68
C GLY A 69 -34.78 1.82 15.77
N LEU A 70 -34.61 0.70 16.48
CA LEU A 70 -33.54 0.56 17.49
C LEU A 70 -32.16 0.40 16.85
N ASP A 71 -32.06 -0.29 15.71
CA ASP A 71 -30.81 -0.36 14.94
C ASP A 71 -30.35 1.02 14.49
N ILE A 72 -31.28 1.83 13.97
CA ILE A 72 -31.02 3.21 13.53
C ILE A 72 -30.60 4.07 14.72
N ALA A 73 -31.34 4.00 15.82
CA ALA A 73 -31.05 4.79 17.00
C ALA A 73 -29.68 4.47 17.60
N LEU A 74 -29.36 3.19 17.81
CA LEU A 74 -28.09 2.78 18.42
C LEU A 74 -26.87 3.24 17.63
N LYS A 75 -26.93 3.25 16.30
CA LYS A 75 -25.85 3.78 15.44
C LYS A 75 -25.61 5.28 15.58
N SER A 76 -26.57 6.01 16.15
CA SER A 76 -26.46 7.44 16.45
C SER A 76 -26.03 7.73 17.89
N MET A 77 -25.92 6.71 18.74
CA MET A 77 -25.68 6.87 20.18
C MET A 77 -24.22 6.67 20.55
N LYS A 78 -23.77 7.42 21.55
CA LYS A 78 -22.45 7.25 22.18
C LYS A 78 -22.53 6.45 23.48
N VAL A 79 -21.40 5.91 23.94
CA VAL A 79 -21.35 5.15 25.21
C VAL A 79 -21.75 6.07 26.38
N GLY A 80 -22.67 5.59 27.21
CA GLY A 80 -23.25 6.34 28.32
C GLY A 80 -24.42 7.25 27.96
N GLU A 81 -24.79 7.34 26.66
CA GLU A 81 -25.93 8.14 26.23
C GLU A 81 -27.24 7.49 26.67
N LYS A 82 -28.14 8.30 27.24
CA LYS A 82 -29.55 7.96 27.46
C LYS A 82 -30.39 8.80 26.51
N ALA A 83 -31.29 8.16 25.79
CA ALA A 83 -32.15 8.83 24.84
C ALA A 83 -33.58 8.30 24.90
N GLU A 84 -34.52 9.17 24.57
CA GLU A 84 -35.89 8.80 24.26
C GLU A 84 -36.07 8.76 22.75
N LEU A 85 -36.75 7.74 22.26
CA LEU A 85 -37.03 7.51 20.85
C LEU A 85 -38.53 7.53 20.60
N LYS A 86 -38.94 8.13 19.49
CA LYS A 86 -40.28 7.95 18.92
C LYS A 86 -40.14 7.23 17.59
N ILE A 87 -40.82 6.09 17.47
CA ILE A 87 -40.68 5.17 16.34
C ILE A 87 -42.06 4.92 15.74
N THR A 88 -42.21 5.20 14.45
CA THR A 88 -43.44 4.92 13.70
C THR A 88 -43.55 3.44 13.33
N PRO A 89 -44.74 2.95 12.93
CA PRO A 89 -44.95 1.53 12.69
C PRO A 89 -44.00 0.92 11.65
N SER A 90 -43.64 1.68 10.60
CA SER A 90 -42.75 1.24 9.52
C SER A 90 -41.33 0.88 10.01
N TYR A 91 -40.90 1.45 11.15
CA TYR A 91 -39.63 1.14 11.81
C TYR A 91 -39.81 0.33 13.10
N GLY A 92 -41.06 0.03 13.47
CA GLY A 92 -41.47 -0.76 14.62
C GLY A 92 -41.96 -2.16 14.22
N TYR A 93 -43.17 -2.50 14.65
CA TYR A 93 -43.82 -3.80 14.38
C TYR A 93 -44.80 -3.78 13.19
N GLY A 94 -44.80 -2.70 12.40
CA GLY A 94 -45.59 -2.61 11.17
C GLY A 94 -47.10 -2.64 11.35
N ASP A 95 -47.77 -3.04 10.28
CA ASP A 95 -49.22 -3.22 10.17
C ASP A 95 -49.73 -4.53 10.80
N GLU A 96 -48.83 -5.45 11.13
CA GLU A 96 -49.15 -6.70 11.82
C GLU A 96 -49.12 -6.56 13.35
N GLY A 97 -48.28 -5.68 13.90
CA GLY A 97 -48.07 -5.56 15.34
C GLY A 97 -47.25 -6.74 15.90
N ASP A 98 -47.34 -6.98 17.21
CA ASP A 98 -46.73 -8.15 17.87
C ASP A 98 -47.67 -8.65 18.96
N SER A 99 -48.39 -9.73 18.67
CA SER A 99 -49.36 -10.32 19.60
C SER A 99 -48.70 -10.92 20.85
N PHE A 100 -47.45 -11.40 20.77
CA PHE A 100 -46.74 -11.94 21.93
C PHE A 100 -46.36 -10.85 22.92
N LYS A 101 -46.07 -9.64 22.42
CA LYS A 101 -45.78 -8.46 23.24
C LYS A 101 -47.00 -7.56 23.50
N ASN A 102 -48.19 -7.95 23.03
CA ASN A 102 -49.41 -7.14 23.08
C ASN A 102 -49.26 -5.77 22.39
N VAL A 103 -48.46 -5.69 21.33
CA VAL A 103 -48.32 -4.47 20.53
C VAL A 103 -49.38 -4.48 19.42
N PRO A 104 -50.28 -3.48 19.36
CA PRO A 104 -51.29 -3.40 18.31
C PRO A 104 -50.70 -3.18 16.91
N LYS A 105 -51.52 -3.46 15.90
CA LYS A 105 -51.26 -3.09 14.50
C LYS A 105 -51.07 -1.58 14.37
N ASN A 106 -50.10 -1.15 13.56
CA ASN A 106 -49.84 0.26 13.28
C ASN A 106 -49.55 1.12 14.54
N ALA A 107 -49.02 0.51 15.61
CA ALA A 107 -48.70 1.24 16.83
C ALA A 107 -47.42 2.10 16.69
N ASN A 108 -47.49 3.36 17.12
CA ASN A 108 -46.31 4.15 17.43
C ASN A 108 -45.71 3.69 18.76
N LEU A 109 -44.39 3.74 18.85
CA LEU A 109 -43.65 3.24 20.01
C LEU A 109 -42.78 4.36 20.58
N THR A 110 -42.75 4.45 21.90
CA THR A 110 -41.77 5.25 22.63
C THR A 110 -40.77 4.30 23.28
N TYR A 111 -39.48 4.60 23.15
CA TYR A 111 -38.43 3.87 23.86
C TYR A 111 -37.56 4.81 24.67
N GLU A 112 -37.34 4.50 25.93
CA GLU A 112 -36.18 5.01 26.67
C GLU A 112 -35.06 3.99 26.51
N ILE A 113 -33.89 4.41 26.03
CA ILE A 113 -32.74 3.54 25.76
C ILE A 113 -31.45 4.16 26.30
N GLU A 114 -30.59 3.31 26.86
CA GLU A 114 -29.25 3.65 27.31
C GLU A 114 -28.22 2.74 26.64
N LEU A 115 -27.20 3.33 26.00
CA LEU A 115 -26.07 2.58 25.45
C LEU A 115 -24.98 2.43 26.52
N ILE A 116 -24.97 1.31 27.24
CA ILE A 116 -24.03 1.06 28.34
C ILE A 116 -22.60 0.88 27.83
N ASN A 117 -22.42 0.08 26.79
CA ASN A 117 -21.12 -0.18 26.15
C ASN A 117 -21.32 -0.90 24.81
N PHE A 118 -20.31 -0.93 23.94
CA PHE A 118 -20.32 -1.82 22.78
C PHE A 118 -18.92 -2.34 22.43
N LYS A 119 -18.89 -3.46 21.71
CA LYS A 119 -17.70 -3.96 21.01
C LYS A 119 -17.86 -3.73 19.52
N GLN A 120 -17.03 -2.85 18.96
CA GLN A 120 -17.09 -2.47 17.56
C GLN A 120 -16.90 -3.70 16.65
N ALA A 121 -17.74 -3.83 15.63
CA ALA A 121 -17.49 -4.79 14.57
C ALA A 121 -16.23 -4.42 13.79
N LYS A 122 -15.51 -5.44 13.32
CA LYS A 122 -14.46 -5.21 12.34
C LYS A 122 -15.14 -5.06 10.99
N LYS A 123 -15.00 -3.90 10.35
CA LYS A 123 -15.36 -3.73 8.94
C LYS A 123 -14.63 -4.79 8.11
N LYS A 124 -15.31 -5.37 7.14
CA LYS A 124 -14.65 -6.22 6.16
C LYS A 124 -13.80 -5.34 5.25
N LYS A 125 -12.75 -5.89 4.65
CA LYS A 125 -11.80 -5.11 3.85
C LYS A 125 -12.47 -4.36 2.69
N TRP A 126 -13.51 -4.91 2.08
CA TRP A 126 -14.26 -4.26 0.99
C TRP A 126 -15.23 -3.18 1.47
N GLU A 127 -15.62 -3.19 2.74
CA GLU A 127 -16.48 -2.17 3.38
C GLU A 127 -15.66 -0.95 3.85
N MET A 128 -14.33 -1.00 3.74
CA MET A 128 -13.43 0.08 4.16
C MET A 128 -13.18 1.08 3.02
N THR A 129 -13.20 2.37 3.35
CA THR A 129 -12.78 3.43 2.42
C THR A 129 -11.27 3.35 2.15
N PRO A 130 -10.75 3.98 1.08
CA PRO A 130 -9.31 4.05 0.83
C PRO A 130 -8.51 4.63 2.01
N GLU A 131 -9.04 5.63 2.70
CA GLU A 131 -8.43 6.29 3.86
C GLU A 131 -8.40 5.35 5.07
N GLU A 132 -9.50 4.64 5.34
CA GLU A 132 -9.56 3.64 6.40
C GLU A 132 -8.58 2.49 6.16
N LYS A 133 -8.46 2.05 4.90
CA LYS A 133 -7.46 1.04 4.52
C LYS A 133 -6.05 1.56 4.71
N HIS A 134 -5.78 2.81 4.34
CA HIS A 134 -4.48 3.43 4.55
C HIS A 134 -4.12 3.49 6.05
N GLN A 135 -5.05 3.92 6.90
CA GLN A 135 -4.84 3.94 8.34
C GLN A 135 -4.62 2.54 8.91
N GLU A 136 -5.37 1.53 8.44
CA GLU A 136 -5.15 0.14 8.86
C GLU A 136 -3.79 -0.40 8.40
N ALA A 137 -3.31 -0.02 7.21
CA ALA A 137 -1.96 -0.35 6.75
C ALA A 137 -0.89 0.28 7.66
N ILE A 138 -1.07 1.54 8.09
CA ILE A 138 -0.18 2.20 9.07
C ILE A 138 -0.19 1.44 10.40
N ASN A 139 -1.37 1.11 10.93
CA ASN A 139 -1.51 0.39 12.20
C ASN A 139 -0.80 -0.97 12.15
N LYS A 140 -0.95 -1.69 11.03
CA LYS A 140 -0.27 -2.97 10.81
C LYS A 140 1.24 -2.80 10.63
N ARG A 141 1.70 -1.78 9.91
CA ARG A 141 3.12 -1.44 9.83
C ARG A 141 3.72 -1.27 11.22
N THR A 142 3.06 -0.50 12.10
CA THR A 142 3.53 -0.28 13.47
C THR A 142 3.63 -1.59 14.27
N LYS A 143 2.64 -2.49 14.13
CA LYS A 143 2.68 -3.83 14.75
C LYS A 143 3.82 -4.69 14.20
N GLY A 144 4.04 -4.67 12.89
CA GLY A 144 5.17 -5.35 12.25
C GLY A 144 6.50 -4.81 12.74
N THR A 145 6.63 -3.50 12.92
CA THR A 145 7.84 -2.86 13.47
C THR A 145 8.09 -3.30 14.92
N ALA A 146 7.04 -3.44 15.72
CA ALA A 146 7.17 -3.96 17.09
C ALA A 146 7.65 -5.41 17.09
N ALA A 147 7.07 -6.28 16.25
CA ALA A 147 7.52 -7.68 16.11
C ALA A 147 8.98 -7.77 15.60
N PHE A 148 9.35 -6.92 14.64
CA PHE A 148 10.73 -6.85 14.13
C PHE A 148 11.73 -6.48 15.22
N LYS A 149 11.40 -5.49 16.07
CA LYS A 149 12.24 -5.10 17.22
C LYS A 149 12.43 -6.23 18.23
N GLN A 150 11.47 -7.15 18.32
CA GLN A 150 11.56 -8.35 19.15
C GLN A 150 12.30 -9.51 18.45
N GLN A 151 12.94 -9.25 17.30
CA GLN A 151 13.62 -10.23 16.45
C GLN A 151 12.69 -11.35 15.94
N ASN A 152 11.37 -11.16 16.01
CA ASN A 152 10.39 -12.08 15.44
C ASN A 152 10.15 -11.73 13.97
N PHE A 153 11.16 -11.97 13.13
CA PHE A 153 11.18 -11.54 11.73
C PHE A 153 10.10 -12.19 10.88
N LYS A 154 9.79 -13.47 11.12
CA LYS A 154 8.75 -14.20 10.38
C LYS A 154 7.36 -13.67 10.65
N GLU A 155 7.04 -13.35 11.91
CA GLU A 155 5.75 -12.73 12.23
C GLU A 155 5.69 -11.28 11.71
N ALA A 156 6.78 -10.52 11.82
CA ALA A 156 6.87 -9.18 11.25
C ALA A 156 6.60 -9.19 9.74
N GLU A 157 7.23 -10.10 9.00
CA GLU A 157 7.03 -10.29 7.56
C GLU A 157 5.56 -10.57 7.21
N LYS A 158 4.92 -11.50 7.91
CA LYS A 158 3.49 -11.82 7.74
C LYS A 158 2.61 -10.58 7.96
N ILE A 159 2.90 -9.81 9.02
CA ILE A 159 2.16 -8.58 9.33
C ILE A 159 2.35 -7.53 8.22
N TYR A 160 3.57 -7.34 7.72
CA TYR A 160 3.85 -6.40 6.65
C TYR A 160 3.21 -6.81 5.31
N LYS A 161 3.24 -8.10 4.95
CA LYS A 161 2.50 -8.63 3.78
C LYS A 161 1.00 -8.35 3.91
N ASN A 162 0.45 -8.55 5.11
CA ASN A 162 -0.94 -8.23 5.39
C ASN A 162 -1.21 -6.72 5.25
N ALA A 163 -0.34 -5.86 5.78
CA ALA A 163 -0.42 -4.41 5.64
C ALA A 163 -0.41 -3.95 4.18
N LEU A 164 0.47 -4.53 3.37
CA LEU A 164 0.61 -4.21 1.94
C LEU A 164 -0.68 -4.46 1.17
N SER A 165 -1.46 -5.46 1.59
CA SER A 165 -2.76 -5.73 0.98
C SER A 165 -3.77 -4.58 1.19
N TYR A 166 -3.60 -3.72 2.18
CA TYR A 166 -4.44 -2.55 2.44
C TYR A 166 -3.95 -1.28 1.72
N CYS A 167 -2.77 -1.30 1.10
CA CYS A 167 -2.25 -0.15 0.36
C CYS A 167 -2.95 -0.01 -1.00
N THR A 168 -4.08 0.71 -1.02
CA THR A 168 -4.85 0.99 -2.24
C THR A 168 -4.70 2.42 -2.74
N LEU A 169 -4.21 3.34 -1.90
CA LEU A 169 -3.99 4.74 -2.31
C LEU A 169 -2.80 4.84 -3.27
N THR A 170 -3.01 5.59 -4.35
CA THR A 170 -2.02 5.89 -5.39
C THR A 170 -1.40 7.29 -5.24
N THR A 171 -1.80 8.02 -4.19
CA THR A 171 -1.21 9.31 -3.80
C THR A 171 0.26 9.16 -3.41
N ASP A 172 0.98 10.28 -3.35
CA ASP A 172 2.38 10.29 -2.91
C ASP A 172 2.53 9.67 -1.50
N GLU A 173 1.66 10.05 -0.56
CA GLU A 173 1.61 9.43 0.78
C GLU A 173 1.34 7.91 0.74
N GLY A 174 0.43 7.47 -0.14
CA GLY A 174 0.13 6.06 -0.37
C GLY A 174 1.34 5.28 -0.87
N ASN A 175 2.07 5.85 -1.82
CA ASN A 175 3.28 5.28 -2.39
C ASN A 175 4.43 5.25 -1.37
N GLU A 176 4.59 6.30 -0.57
CA GLU A 176 5.59 6.33 0.50
C GLU A 176 5.33 5.27 1.58
N LEU A 177 4.07 5.06 1.97
CA LEU A 177 3.71 3.99 2.89
C LEU A 177 3.99 2.61 2.28
N LYS A 178 3.58 2.39 1.02
CA LYS A 178 3.80 1.15 0.31
C LYS A 178 5.31 0.85 0.19
N ALA A 179 6.12 1.84 -0.16
CA ALA A 179 7.57 1.70 -0.23
C ALA A 179 8.20 1.43 1.14
N SER A 180 7.74 2.11 2.19
CA SER A 180 8.15 1.83 3.57
C SER A 180 7.87 0.37 3.97
N LEU A 181 6.75 -0.20 3.55
CA LEU A 181 6.41 -1.60 3.80
C LEU A 181 7.26 -2.57 2.97
N GLN A 182 7.49 -2.29 1.68
CA GLN A 182 8.39 -3.09 0.83
C GLN A 182 9.81 -3.11 1.41
N LEU A 183 10.32 -1.96 1.82
CA LEU A 183 11.59 -1.85 2.53
C LEU A 183 11.56 -2.76 3.77
N ASN A 184 10.57 -2.62 4.64
CA ASN A 184 10.48 -3.44 5.86
C ASN A 184 10.42 -4.95 5.59
N LEU A 185 9.75 -5.38 4.51
CA LEU A 185 9.78 -6.76 4.06
C LEU A 185 11.18 -7.19 3.61
N SER A 186 11.86 -6.36 2.81
CA SER A 186 13.22 -6.62 2.36
C SER A 186 14.17 -6.91 3.52
N ILE A 187 14.16 -6.09 4.57
CA ILE A 187 15.02 -6.32 5.74
C ILE A 187 14.57 -7.54 6.56
N CYS A 188 13.28 -7.88 6.62
CA CYS A 188 12.83 -9.13 7.27
C CYS A 188 13.39 -10.35 6.53
N CYS A 189 13.22 -10.41 5.21
CA CYS A 189 13.74 -11.50 4.38
C CYS A 189 15.27 -11.58 4.48
N TYR A 190 15.98 -10.45 4.53
CA TYR A 190 17.44 -10.45 4.74
C TYR A 190 17.84 -11.10 6.07
N GLN A 191 17.12 -10.79 7.17
CA GLN A 191 17.37 -11.41 8.50
C GLN A 191 16.99 -12.90 8.53
N LEU A 192 16.09 -13.33 7.66
CA LEU A 192 15.70 -14.73 7.47
C LEU A 192 16.59 -15.47 6.46
N GLU A 193 17.62 -14.82 5.93
CA GLU A 193 18.52 -15.35 4.88
C GLU A 193 17.83 -15.65 3.53
N GLU A 194 16.64 -15.10 3.33
CA GLU A 194 15.86 -15.16 2.08
C GLU A 194 16.30 -14.03 1.14
N TYR A 195 17.54 -14.09 0.67
CA TYR A 195 18.17 -12.95 -0.03
C TYR A 195 17.52 -12.61 -1.38
N LYS A 196 16.96 -13.59 -2.09
CA LYS A 196 16.22 -13.35 -3.34
C LYS A 196 14.95 -12.54 -3.08
N ASP A 197 14.18 -12.91 -2.06
CA ASP A 197 12.98 -12.15 -1.66
C ASP A 197 13.35 -10.75 -1.15
N SER A 198 14.44 -10.65 -0.39
CA SER A 198 14.98 -9.36 0.05
C SER A 198 15.30 -8.44 -1.13
N LEU A 199 15.93 -8.98 -2.18
CA LEU A 199 16.26 -8.26 -3.41
C LEU A 199 14.99 -7.79 -4.14
N ASP A 200 14.02 -8.68 -4.33
CA ASP A 200 12.78 -8.38 -5.02
C ASP A 200 11.96 -7.29 -4.32
N TYR A 201 11.91 -7.33 -3.00
CA TYR A 201 11.24 -6.29 -2.22
C TYR A 201 11.95 -4.93 -2.30
N ALA A 202 13.28 -4.92 -2.31
CA ALA A 202 14.03 -3.68 -2.51
C ALA A 202 13.80 -3.09 -3.92
N LYS A 203 13.75 -3.92 -4.97
CA LYS A 203 13.41 -3.50 -6.34
C LYS A 203 12.01 -2.89 -6.42
N LYS A 204 11.00 -3.56 -5.84
CA LYS A 204 9.62 -3.06 -5.77
C LYS A 204 9.51 -1.72 -5.04
N ALA A 205 10.39 -1.44 -4.08
CA ALA A 205 10.44 -0.13 -3.41
C ALA A 205 10.99 0.97 -4.34
N LEU A 206 11.95 0.66 -5.22
CA LEU A 206 12.52 1.59 -6.20
C LEU A 206 11.58 1.95 -7.34
N GLU A 207 10.63 1.05 -7.67
CA GLU A 207 9.60 1.29 -8.68
C GLU A 207 8.54 2.32 -8.23
N LEU A 208 8.49 2.66 -6.94
CA LEU A 208 7.51 3.58 -6.37
C LEU A 208 8.03 5.02 -6.34
N LYS A 209 7.16 5.98 -6.68
CA LYS A 209 7.44 7.41 -6.50
C LYS A 209 7.57 7.71 -5.01
N THR A 210 8.79 8.00 -4.56
CA THR A 210 9.16 8.13 -3.14
C THR A 210 10.17 9.26 -2.94
N ASN A 211 10.37 9.65 -1.68
CA ASN A 211 11.42 10.61 -1.33
C ASN A 211 12.84 10.02 -1.46
N GLN A 212 13.84 10.91 -1.53
CA GLN A 212 15.25 10.54 -1.71
C GLN A 212 15.76 9.62 -0.58
N GLN A 213 15.28 9.78 0.65
CA GLN A 213 15.69 8.94 1.77
C GLN A 213 15.23 7.49 1.61
N GLN A 214 14.00 7.28 1.12
CA GLN A 214 13.47 5.94 0.84
C GLN A 214 14.18 5.30 -0.36
N LYS A 215 14.42 6.06 -1.43
CA LYS A 215 15.20 5.59 -2.60
C LYS A 215 16.60 5.14 -2.18
N LEU A 216 17.31 5.92 -1.35
CA LEU A 216 18.63 5.55 -0.82
C LEU A 216 18.57 4.25 -0.02
N LYS A 217 17.60 4.12 0.90
CA LYS A 217 17.40 2.90 1.70
C LYS A 217 17.14 1.68 0.82
N ALA A 218 16.41 1.84 -0.29
CA ALA A 218 16.10 0.77 -1.23
C ALA A 218 17.36 0.32 -1.99
N LEU A 219 18.14 1.27 -2.54
CA LEU A 219 19.42 0.97 -3.19
C LEU A 219 20.37 0.24 -2.24
N TYR A 220 20.50 0.72 -1.01
CA TYR A 220 21.36 0.10 0.00
C TYR A 220 20.92 -1.34 0.33
N ARG A 221 19.62 -1.58 0.55
CA ARG A 221 19.10 -2.95 0.82
C ARG A 221 19.25 -3.88 -0.38
N LYS A 222 19.03 -3.37 -1.59
CA LYS A 222 19.24 -4.10 -2.86
C LYS A 222 20.69 -4.54 -2.97
N ALA A 223 21.64 -3.64 -2.70
CA ALA A 223 23.07 -3.96 -2.69
C ALA A 223 23.42 -5.03 -1.65
N LEU A 224 22.94 -4.91 -0.41
CA LEU A 224 23.19 -5.92 0.63
C LEU A 224 22.71 -7.32 0.23
N ALA A 225 21.54 -7.42 -0.40
CA ALA A 225 21.03 -8.68 -0.91
C ALA A 225 21.90 -9.25 -2.05
N ASN A 226 22.30 -8.40 -3.00
CA ASN A 226 23.19 -8.78 -4.10
C ASN A 226 24.55 -9.29 -3.61
N ILE A 227 25.14 -8.67 -2.58
CA ILE A 227 26.39 -9.15 -1.95
C ILE A 227 26.22 -10.59 -1.45
N LYS A 228 25.10 -10.88 -0.79
CA LYS A 228 24.80 -12.22 -0.27
C LYS A 228 24.53 -13.25 -1.37
N LEU A 229 24.06 -12.80 -2.53
CA LEU A 229 23.87 -13.61 -3.73
C LEU A 229 25.14 -13.71 -4.60
N ALA A 230 26.26 -13.11 -4.18
CA ALA A 230 27.52 -13.02 -4.91
C ALA A 230 27.44 -12.23 -6.24
N GLU A 231 26.42 -11.39 -6.42
CA GLU A 231 26.26 -10.45 -7.54
C GLU A 231 26.97 -9.13 -7.20
N LEU A 232 28.31 -9.16 -7.19
CA LEU A 232 29.13 -8.09 -6.62
C LEU A 232 29.17 -6.82 -7.47
N GLU A 233 29.13 -6.96 -8.80
CA GLU A 233 29.09 -5.87 -9.77
C GLU A 233 27.81 -5.04 -9.62
N GLU A 234 26.67 -5.70 -9.49
CA GLU A 234 25.35 -5.12 -9.26
C GLU A 234 25.32 -4.39 -7.92
N ALA A 235 25.84 -5.02 -6.86
CA ALA A 235 25.96 -4.38 -5.56
C ALA A 235 26.82 -3.11 -5.60
N LEU A 236 27.94 -3.15 -6.34
CA LEU A 236 28.82 -1.99 -6.51
C LEU A 236 28.13 -0.85 -7.25
N ALA A 237 27.34 -1.15 -8.29
CA ALA A 237 26.58 -0.16 -9.04
C ALA A 237 25.54 0.53 -8.14
N ASP A 238 24.76 -0.25 -7.39
CA ASP A 238 23.74 0.25 -6.46
C ASP A 238 24.36 1.12 -5.34
N LEU A 239 25.47 0.69 -4.74
CA LEU A 239 26.18 1.45 -3.70
C LEU A 239 26.78 2.76 -4.24
N ARG A 240 27.25 2.79 -5.49
CA ARG A 240 27.72 4.02 -6.13
C ARG A 240 26.57 5.00 -6.35
N GLU A 241 25.39 4.53 -6.74
CA GLU A 241 24.22 5.38 -6.84
C GLU A 241 23.82 5.92 -5.46
N ALA A 242 23.77 5.07 -4.43
CA ALA A 242 23.49 5.50 -3.06
C ALA A 242 24.52 6.53 -2.54
N PHE A 243 25.81 6.34 -2.84
CA PHE A 243 26.87 7.28 -2.45
C PHE A 243 26.75 8.64 -3.17
N LYS A 244 26.29 8.67 -4.42
CA LYS A 244 26.01 9.92 -5.14
C LYS A 244 24.87 10.70 -4.48
N MET A 245 23.90 10.00 -3.88
CA MET A 245 22.77 10.61 -3.19
C MET A 245 23.17 11.17 -1.82
N ASP A 246 23.98 10.42 -1.07
CA ASP A 246 24.49 10.83 0.23
C ASP A 246 25.91 10.29 0.42
N SER A 247 26.89 11.17 0.17
CA SER A 247 28.32 10.85 0.27
C SER A 247 28.83 10.81 1.71
N THR A 248 28.00 11.19 2.68
CA THR A 248 28.35 11.19 4.12
C THR A 248 27.83 9.96 4.85
N ASN A 249 27.05 9.11 4.16
CA ASN A 249 26.46 7.92 4.74
C ASN A 249 27.51 6.85 5.07
N SER A 250 27.85 6.70 6.35
CA SER A 250 28.89 5.77 6.80
C SER A 250 28.63 4.32 6.39
N ALA A 251 27.38 3.86 6.46
CA ALA A 251 27.02 2.49 6.10
C ALA A 251 27.24 2.21 4.60
N VAL A 252 26.91 3.17 3.73
CA VAL A 252 27.18 3.05 2.29
C VAL A 252 28.69 3.06 2.01
N ILE A 253 29.45 3.94 2.68
CA ILE A 253 30.92 4.04 2.51
C ILE A 253 31.62 2.74 2.93
N GLU A 254 31.22 2.17 4.06
CA GLU A 254 31.77 0.93 4.60
C GLU A 254 31.52 -0.24 3.63
N GLU A 255 30.26 -0.44 3.22
CA GLU A 255 29.91 -1.53 2.31
C GLU A 255 30.50 -1.34 0.90
N LEU A 256 30.63 -0.10 0.41
CA LEU A 256 31.30 0.19 -0.86
C LEU A 256 32.79 -0.19 -0.81
N SER A 257 33.44 0.02 0.33
CA SER A 257 34.83 -0.40 0.54
C SER A 257 34.94 -1.92 0.59
N ARG A 258 34.02 -2.58 1.30
CA ARG A 258 33.93 -4.04 1.39
C ARG A 258 33.73 -4.70 0.03
N VAL A 259 32.77 -4.26 -0.78
CA VAL A 259 32.49 -4.83 -2.11
C VAL A 259 33.68 -4.67 -3.04
N LYS A 260 34.37 -3.52 -3.01
CA LYS A 260 35.61 -3.33 -3.78
C LYS A 260 36.70 -4.33 -3.40
N GLN A 261 36.84 -4.62 -2.10
CA GLN A 261 37.78 -5.63 -1.62
C GLN A 261 37.39 -7.03 -2.11
N LEU A 262 36.12 -7.42 -1.96
CA LEU A 262 35.61 -8.71 -2.42
C LEU A 262 35.83 -8.92 -3.93
N LEU A 263 35.57 -7.90 -4.75
CA LEU A 263 35.83 -7.93 -6.19
C LEU A 263 37.31 -8.10 -6.53
N LYS A 264 38.19 -7.40 -5.80
CA LYS A 264 39.64 -7.56 -5.98
C LYS A 264 40.08 -8.98 -5.63
N GLU A 265 39.59 -9.53 -4.53
CA GLU A 265 39.88 -10.90 -4.10
C GLU A 265 39.35 -11.94 -5.11
N ALA A 266 38.15 -11.75 -5.63
CA ALA A 266 37.56 -12.61 -6.66
C ALA A 266 38.43 -12.64 -7.92
N ARG A 267 38.84 -11.46 -8.44
CA ARG A 267 39.72 -11.34 -9.61
C ARG A 267 41.09 -11.98 -9.38
N MET A 268 41.65 -11.85 -8.18
CA MET A 268 42.93 -12.49 -7.84
C MET A 268 42.80 -14.01 -7.86
N LYS A 269 41.76 -14.57 -7.25
CA LYS A 269 41.49 -16.02 -7.28
C LYS A 269 41.24 -16.53 -8.68
N GLU A 270 40.46 -15.80 -9.48
CA GLU A 270 40.21 -16.11 -10.88
C GLU A 270 41.52 -16.18 -11.67
N LYS A 271 42.39 -15.18 -11.54
CA LYS A 271 43.73 -15.16 -12.16
C LYS A 271 44.57 -16.36 -11.73
N GLU A 272 44.54 -16.73 -10.46
CA GLU A 272 45.26 -17.91 -9.95
C GLU A 272 44.72 -19.22 -10.55
N ILE A 273 43.40 -19.36 -10.66
CA ILE A 273 42.76 -20.53 -11.28
C ILE A 273 43.14 -20.63 -12.75
N TYR A 274 43.02 -19.55 -13.53
CA TYR A 274 43.39 -19.56 -14.95
C TYR A 274 44.89 -19.79 -15.18
N SER A 275 45.74 -19.23 -14.32
CA SER A 275 47.19 -19.48 -14.37
C SER A 275 47.50 -20.97 -14.16
N LYS A 276 46.85 -21.61 -13.18
CA LYS A 276 47.01 -23.06 -12.94
C LYS A 276 46.46 -23.90 -14.09
N LEU A 277 45.30 -23.54 -14.63
CA LEU A 277 44.68 -24.21 -15.77
C LEU A 277 45.54 -24.12 -17.03
N PHE A 278 46.20 -22.98 -17.27
CA PHE A 278 47.13 -22.80 -18.38
C PHE A 278 48.43 -23.60 -18.23
N GLN A 279 48.91 -23.78 -17.00
CA GLN A 279 50.10 -24.58 -16.71
C GLN A 279 49.83 -26.10 -16.82
N GLN A 280 48.59 -26.54 -16.56
CA GLN A 280 48.14 -27.88 -16.92
C GLN A 280 47.92 -27.95 -18.44
N LYS A 281 48.91 -28.47 -19.19
CA LYS A 281 48.78 -28.71 -20.64
C LYS A 281 47.54 -29.57 -20.93
N LEU A 282 46.46 -28.94 -21.38
CA LEU A 282 45.24 -29.61 -21.88
C LEU A 282 45.27 -29.82 -23.40
N TYR A 283 46.34 -29.42 -24.07
CA TYR A 283 46.55 -29.66 -25.49
C TYR A 283 47.91 -30.33 -25.71
N ASP A 284 47.88 -31.51 -26.31
CA ASP A 284 49.07 -32.16 -26.87
C ASP A 284 49.35 -31.48 -28.23
N GLU A 285 50.41 -30.68 -28.29
CA GLU A 285 50.82 -29.95 -29.50
C GLU A 285 51.26 -30.91 -30.64
N SER A 286 51.28 -32.22 -30.41
CA SER A 286 51.66 -33.23 -31.40
C SER A 286 50.61 -33.53 -32.47
N GLU A 287 49.39 -32.98 -32.41
CA GLU A 287 48.33 -33.26 -33.40
C GLU A 287 48.09 -32.14 -34.43
N ILE A 288 48.86 -31.05 -34.41
CA ILE A 288 48.70 -29.97 -35.41
C ILE A 288 49.79 -30.09 -36.47
N GLU A 289 49.52 -30.85 -37.53
CA GLU A 289 50.33 -30.76 -38.75
C GLU A 289 50.12 -29.39 -39.43
N PRO A 290 51.19 -28.60 -39.67
CA PRO A 290 51.05 -27.33 -40.35
C PRO A 290 50.72 -27.57 -41.83
N LYS A 291 49.46 -27.32 -42.23
CA LYS A 291 49.11 -27.18 -43.66
C LYS A 291 49.83 -25.94 -44.20
N LYS A 292 50.81 -26.14 -45.08
CA LYS A 292 51.39 -25.09 -45.92
C LYS A 292 50.28 -24.43 -46.73
N ILE A 293 49.96 -23.18 -46.41
CA ILE A 293 49.15 -22.31 -47.26
C ILE A 293 50.13 -21.55 -48.14
N GLU A 294 50.10 -21.83 -49.46
CA GLU A 294 50.82 -21.03 -50.44
C GLU A 294 50.14 -19.66 -50.58
N ILE A 295 50.87 -18.60 -50.24
CA ILE A 295 50.45 -17.22 -50.44
C ILE A 295 50.74 -16.85 -51.90
N LYS A 296 49.69 -16.61 -52.70
CA LYS A 296 49.83 -15.91 -53.98
C LYS A 296 49.79 -14.41 -53.70
N GLU A 297 50.86 -13.72 -54.05
CA GLU A 297 50.97 -12.27 -53.94
C GLU A 297 49.88 -11.57 -54.77
N ALA A 298 49.03 -10.80 -54.09
CA ALA A 298 48.17 -9.80 -54.71
C ALA A 298 48.67 -8.42 -54.33
N LYS A 299 48.82 -7.57 -55.36
CA LYS A 299 49.52 -6.30 -55.36
C LYS A 299 48.85 -5.26 -54.45
N SER A 300 49.70 -4.42 -53.89
CA SER A 300 49.41 -3.25 -53.07
C SER A 300 48.61 -2.18 -53.83
N GLU A 301 47.53 -1.70 -53.23
CA GLU A 301 47.12 -0.30 -53.33
C GLU A 301 46.84 0.20 -51.91
N GLY A 302 47.62 1.19 -51.50
CA GLY A 302 47.59 1.73 -50.14
C GLY A 302 46.48 2.75 -49.96
N SER A 303 45.99 2.88 -48.73
CA SER A 303 45.54 4.17 -48.23
C SER A 303 45.64 4.21 -46.70
N SER A 304 46.30 5.27 -46.24
CA SER A 304 46.59 5.61 -44.86
C SER A 304 45.32 6.11 -44.16
N CYS A 305 44.98 5.56 -42.98
CA CYS A 305 43.87 6.03 -42.15
C CYS A 305 44.39 6.54 -40.81
N CYS A 306 44.61 7.85 -40.70
CA CYS A 306 44.63 8.61 -39.44
C CYS A 306 44.14 10.03 -39.76
N ASP A 307 42.89 10.37 -39.48
CA ASP A 307 42.58 11.71 -38.92
C ASP A 307 41.22 11.70 -38.18
N PRO A 308 41.12 12.28 -36.97
CA PRO A 308 39.93 12.31 -36.14
C PRO A 308 39.21 13.65 -36.30
N ASN A 309 38.08 13.66 -37.02
CA ASN A 309 37.06 14.70 -36.89
C ASN A 309 35.73 14.18 -37.46
N GLU A 310 35.00 13.47 -36.60
CA GLU A 310 33.65 13.00 -36.84
C GLU A 310 32.67 14.15 -36.50
N LYS A 311 32.00 14.70 -37.52
CA LYS A 311 30.70 15.36 -37.33
C LYS A 311 29.64 14.28 -37.44
N ILE A 312 28.96 14.02 -36.33
CA ILE A 312 27.83 13.09 -36.26
C ILE A 312 26.61 13.83 -36.81
N GLU A 313 26.22 13.51 -38.04
CA GLU A 313 24.85 13.68 -38.52
C GLU A 313 24.10 12.36 -38.35
N GLU A 314 22.84 12.50 -37.98
CA GLU A 314 21.94 11.48 -37.45
C GLU A 314 21.41 10.59 -38.58
N GLU A 315 21.97 9.40 -38.76
CA GLU A 315 21.36 8.35 -39.59
C GLU A 315 20.74 7.24 -38.74
N THR A 316 19.45 7.08 -38.96
CA THR A 316 18.52 6.15 -38.34
C THR A 316 18.87 4.70 -38.61
N GLN A 317 18.93 3.88 -37.56
CA GLN A 317 19.08 2.44 -37.67
C GLN A 317 17.87 1.79 -38.38
N PRO A 318 18.05 0.86 -39.33
CA PRO A 318 17.01 -0.08 -39.67
C PRO A 318 16.91 -1.16 -38.58
N LYS A 319 15.70 -1.33 -38.02
CA LYS A 319 15.36 -2.48 -37.18
C LYS A 319 15.08 -3.72 -38.05
N PRO A 320 15.30 -4.93 -37.51
CA PRO A 320 15.28 -6.19 -38.26
C PRO A 320 13.86 -6.64 -38.60
N THR A 321 13.66 -7.12 -39.83
CA THR A 321 12.46 -7.85 -40.25
C THR A 321 12.67 -9.36 -40.10
N VAL A 322 11.80 -9.97 -39.29
CA VAL A 322 11.58 -11.41 -39.22
C VAL A 322 10.46 -11.72 -40.22
N GLU A 323 10.76 -12.56 -41.20
CA GLU A 323 9.76 -13.15 -42.08
C GLU A 323 8.90 -14.16 -41.29
N ASN A 324 7.59 -14.01 -41.35
CA ASN A 324 6.66 -15.12 -41.13
C ASN A 324 5.76 -15.25 -42.35
N LYS A 325 5.67 -16.49 -42.83
CA LYS A 325 4.79 -16.95 -43.90
C LYS A 325 3.35 -16.87 -43.38
N ASP A 326 2.53 -16.09 -44.05
CA ASP A 326 1.24 -16.52 -44.61
C ASP A 326 0.56 -15.29 -45.20
N GLY A 327 0.39 -15.32 -46.52
CA GLY A 327 -0.12 -14.20 -47.29
C GLY A 327 -1.60 -13.97 -47.07
N GLN A 328 -1.96 -12.73 -46.73
CA GLN A 328 -3.21 -12.07 -47.11
C GLN A 328 -3.07 -10.56 -46.85
N ILE A 329 -3.29 -9.77 -47.90
CA ILE A 329 -3.21 -8.30 -47.90
C ILE A 329 -4.61 -7.74 -47.67
N GLN A 330 -4.78 -6.86 -46.68
CA GLN A 330 -5.82 -5.83 -46.66
C GLN A 330 -5.20 -4.50 -46.22
N GLU A 331 -5.43 -3.46 -47.03
CA GLU A 331 -5.02 -2.08 -46.80
C GLU A 331 -5.98 -1.38 -45.83
N GLU A 332 -5.47 -0.57 -44.90
CA GLU A 332 -6.20 0.58 -44.36
C GLU A 332 -5.23 1.70 -43.88
N LYS A 333 -5.67 2.95 -44.08
CA LYS A 333 -4.91 4.22 -44.07
C LYS A 333 -4.48 4.70 -42.67
N PRO A 334 -3.43 5.52 -42.54
CA PRO A 334 -3.04 6.13 -41.25
C PRO A 334 -3.80 7.44 -40.96
N GLU A 335 -4.30 7.57 -39.73
CA GLU A 335 -4.83 8.81 -39.13
C GLU A 335 -3.69 9.75 -38.70
N GLU A 336 -3.93 11.05 -38.92
CA GLU A 336 -3.04 12.18 -38.60
C GLU A 336 -2.88 12.41 -37.09
N ARG A 337 -1.70 12.89 -36.71
CA ARG A 337 -1.30 13.19 -35.33
C ARG A 337 -1.24 14.71 -35.17
N ASP A 338 -2.17 15.28 -34.40
CA ASP A 338 -2.22 16.70 -34.06
C ASP A 338 -1.10 17.12 -33.09
N GLN A 339 -0.44 18.25 -33.39
CA GLN A 339 0.44 18.99 -32.47
C GLN A 339 -0.33 20.15 -31.82
N PRO A 340 -0.01 20.52 -30.56
CA PRO A 340 -0.66 21.64 -29.88
C PRO A 340 -0.06 22.99 -30.27
N LYS A 341 -0.93 23.98 -30.52
CA LYS A 341 -0.58 25.40 -30.69
C LYS A 341 -0.35 26.08 -29.33
N GLY A 342 0.60 27.01 -29.31
CA GLY A 342 0.87 27.91 -28.19
C GLY A 342 0.02 29.19 -28.18
N GLU A 343 0.41 30.08 -27.26
CA GLU A 343 -0.13 31.42 -26.89
C GLU A 343 -1.30 31.36 -25.88
N ASN A 344 -1.37 32.13 -24.79
CA ASN A 344 -0.85 33.47 -24.52
C ASN A 344 -0.59 33.70 -23.02
N GLN A 345 0.36 34.59 -22.73
CA GLN A 345 0.53 35.23 -21.42
C GLN A 345 -0.52 36.33 -21.26
N GLU A 346 -1.16 36.41 -20.10
CA GLU A 346 -1.61 37.70 -19.58
C GLU A 346 -1.56 37.71 -18.04
N SER A 347 -0.84 38.71 -17.57
CA SER A 347 -0.60 39.21 -16.23
C SER A 347 -1.81 39.26 -15.29
N ASN A 348 -1.61 38.92 -14.02
CA ASN A 348 -2.22 39.66 -12.92
C ASN A 348 -1.35 39.64 -11.65
N ASN A 349 -0.91 40.86 -11.29
CA ASN A 349 -0.26 41.23 -10.05
C ASN A 349 -1.28 41.23 -8.89
N LYS A 350 -0.91 40.67 -7.72
CA LYS A 350 -1.34 41.16 -6.41
C LYS A 350 -0.50 40.60 -5.25
N ILE A 351 0.47 41.42 -4.83
CA ILE A 351 0.72 41.89 -3.44
C ILE A 351 0.28 40.94 -2.31
N VAL A 352 1.22 40.44 -1.50
CA VAL A 352 1.40 40.79 -0.05
C VAL A 352 2.82 40.38 0.37
N GLU A 353 3.65 41.37 0.72
CA GLU A 353 4.82 41.26 1.60
C GLU A 353 4.42 41.67 3.02
N GLU A 354 5.32 41.40 3.98
CA GLU A 354 5.31 41.66 5.43
C GLU A 354 4.70 40.52 6.27
N SER A 355 5.45 39.85 7.13
CA SER A 355 6.24 40.48 8.19
C SER A 355 7.21 39.47 8.85
N ALA A 356 8.44 39.94 9.08
CA ALA A 356 9.39 39.38 10.02
C ALA A 356 9.84 40.52 10.95
N THR A 357 9.53 40.46 12.26
CA THR A 357 10.43 40.87 13.37
C THR A 357 9.78 40.76 14.77
N SER A 358 10.61 40.32 15.72
CA SER A 358 10.48 40.33 17.21
C SER A 358 9.39 39.46 17.84
N ALA A 359 9.57 38.81 18.99
CA ALA A 359 10.55 38.93 20.08
C ALA A 359 10.75 37.55 20.73
#